data_AF-A0A7K7S0Q2-F1
#
_entry.id   AF-A0A7K7S0Q2-F1
#
_cell.length_a   1.000
_cell.length_b   1.000
_cell.length_c   1.000
_cell.angle_alpha   90.00
_cell.angle_beta   90.00
_cell.angle_gamma   90.00
#
_symmetry.space_group_name_H-M   'P 1'
#
loop_
_entity.id
_entity.type
_entity.pdbx_description
1 polymer ?
#
loop_
_entity_poly.entity_id
_entity_poly.type
_entity_poly.pdbx_seq_one_letter_code
_entity_poly.pdbx_strand_id
1 'polypeptide(L)'
;RKDLSESQKTCKDLEGRLKHQKSLFAARNSGQVGGLCLNCAQHEAILAQTHCNVHVQTIERLTRERDDLMDALVSVRQSIKEMQQRESNACKQVEHAVQMAEEANFEKTKALVHCEQLKSEMERQKNYLEKELAAQLNKRADEKEALRQEMKKEREDLAAMVTALSKDVAVLEAQIERITREKNSLSSQLEESQCQLASHEMEMNKVCGEMRYQLNQTKMKKDEAEKELREYRTKTIRELEIKDQKIEKLGLELNGNKQHLEQAQQDVTEAREECLKLTELLSKSEHQLHLTRLEKENIQHSISNEAKARALQAQQREQELTQKKIRAWALTHKPGPRLTELDSLLTSQNTFIAKLKEECFVLAKKLEQMSEKYRSEVHQLSQEKEYLHGRLEKMRKRNDELDQQCIQHGRMHERMKSRLQQLDKHCQTTAQQLVELLNKQNQLFKEKHLLTEEVQFLRTQ
;
A
#
# COMPACT_ATOMS: atom_id res chain seq x y z
N ARG A 1 96.53 -89.93 -80.11
CA ARG A 1 97.98 -89.62 -80.05
C ARG A 1 98.87 -90.86 -80.29
N LYS A 2 98.56 -92.06 -79.75
CA LYS A 2 99.31 -93.31 -80.05
C LYS A 2 99.26 -93.66 -81.53
N ASP A 3 98.05 -93.79 -82.03
CA ASP A 3 97.57 -93.98 -83.40
C ASP A 3 98.35 -93.19 -84.47
N LEU A 4 98.68 -91.91 -84.22
CA LEU A 4 99.50 -91.11 -85.15
C LEU A 4 100.97 -91.59 -85.23
N SER A 5 101.52 -92.08 -84.12
CA SER A 5 102.86 -92.66 -84.04
C SER A 5 102.92 -94.04 -84.69
N GLU A 6 101.88 -94.87 -84.50
CA GLU A 6 101.77 -96.18 -85.16
C GLU A 6 101.62 -96.02 -86.68
N SER A 7 100.82 -95.06 -87.14
CA SER A 7 100.71 -94.69 -88.56
C SER A 7 102.03 -94.19 -89.15
N GLN A 8 102.76 -93.31 -88.45
CA GLN A 8 104.11 -92.91 -88.91
C GLN A 8 105.11 -94.08 -88.92
N LYS A 9 104.98 -95.04 -88.00
CA LYS A 9 105.85 -96.22 -87.94
C LYS A 9 105.58 -97.17 -89.11
N THR A 10 104.32 -97.45 -89.44
CA THR A 10 103.96 -98.27 -90.61
C THR A 10 104.32 -97.59 -91.93
N CYS A 11 104.17 -96.27 -92.07
CA CYS A 11 104.64 -95.55 -93.26
C CYS A 11 106.16 -95.70 -93.47
N LYS A 12 106.97 -95.57 -92.41
CA LYS A 12 108.43 -95.77 -92.50
C LYS A 12 108.82 -97.21 -92.84
N ASP A 13 108.09 -98.19 -92.30
CA ASP A 13 108.31 -99.60 -92.59
C ASP A 13 107.97 -99.93 -94.06
N LEU A 14 106.88 -99.35 -94.59
CA LEU A 14 106.51 -99.43 -96.00
C LEU A 14 107.51 -98.72 -96.92
N GLU A 15 108.06 -97.55 -96.55
CA GLU A 15 109.16 -96.92 -97.28
C GLU A 15 110.43 -97.79 -97.30
N GLY A 16 110.75 -98.45 -96.19
CA GLY A 16 111.87 -99.39 -96.09
C GLY A 16 111.69 -100.57 -97.06
N ARG A 17 110.51 -101.19 -97.05
CA ARG A 17 110.13 -102.26 -97.98
C ARG A 17 110.14 -101.80 -99.43
N LEU A 18 109.67 -100.59 -99.73
CA LEU A 18 109.68 -100.02 -101.08
C LEU A 18 111.11 -99.75 -101.58
N LYS A 19 112.02 -99.31 -100.71
CA LYS A 19 113.45 -99.16 -101.05
C LYS A 19 114.10 -100.53 -101.33
N HIS A 20 113.84 -101.53 -100.49
CA HIS A 20 114.35 -102.89 -100.71
C HIS A 20 113.82 -103.50 -102.03
N GLN A 21 112.54 -103.32 -102.34
CA GLN A 21 111.92 -103.74 -103.60
C GLN A 21 112.50 -103.02 -104.82
N LYS A 22 112.83 -101.72 -104.71
CA LYS A 22 113.52 -100.96 -105.77
C LYS A 22 114.96 -101.43 -106.00
N SER A 23 115.70 -101.77 -104.94
CA SER A 23 117.03 -102.39 -105.08
C SER A 23 116.98 -103.78 -105.75
N LEU A 24 115.97 -104.59 -105.44
CA LEU A 24 115.75 -105.88 -106.11
C LEU A 24 115.38 -105.74 -107.59
N PHE A 25 114.66 -104.68 -107.97
CA PHE A 25 114.35 -104.38 -109.38
C PHE A 25 115.59 -103.92 -110.18
N ALA A 26 116.49 -103.15 -109.56
CA ALA A 26 117.72 -102.69 -110.21
C ALA A 26 118.69 -103.84 -110.56
N ALA A 27 118.59 -104.98 -109.87
CA ALA A 27 119.48 -106.13 -110.06
C ALA A 27 118.99 -107.16 -111.10
N ARG A 28 117.78 -107.00 -111.69
CA ARG A 28 117.12 -108.05 -112.49
C ARG A 28 117.00 -107.77 -113.99
N ASN A 29 117.73 -106.79 -114.52
CA ASN A 29 117.75 -106.44 -115.95
C ASN A 29 119.16 -106.40 -116.55
N SER A 30 119.97 -107.44 -116.31
CA SER A 30 120.94 -107.90 -117.31
C SER A 30 120.19 -108.79 -118.32
N GLY A 31 120.38 -108.53 -119.61
CA GLY A 31 119.41 -108.97 -120.63
C GLY A 31 119.57 -110.40 -121.14
N GLN A 32 118.46 -110.96 -121.62
CA GLN A 32 118.47 -112.10 -122.55
C GLN A 32 117.28 -111.99 -123.51
N VAL A 33 117.54 -111.73 -124.79
CA VAL A 33 116.53 -111.77 -125.85
C VAL A 33 116.43 -113.21 -126.37
N GLY A 34 115.46 -113.96 -125.88
CA GLY A 34 115.12 -115.29 -126.39
C GLY A 34 114.02 -115.19 -127.45
N GLY A 35 114.31 -115.57 -128.69
CA GLY A 35 113.31 -115.56 -129.76
C GLY A 35 112.27 -116.67 -129.62
N LEU A 36 110.99 -116.30 -129.67
CA LEU A 36 109.87 -117.24 -129.78
C LEU A 36 109.41 -117.37 -131.24
N CYS A 37 108.89 -118.53 -131.62
CA CYS A 37 108.49 -118.82 -133.00
C CYS A 37 107.08 -118.28 -133.34
N LEU A 38 106.77 -118.18 -134.64
CA LEU A 38 105.57 -117.52 -135.18
C LEU A 38 104.24 -117.95 -134.51
N ASN A 39 104.09 -119.24 -134.19
CA ASN A 39 102.84 -119.78 -133.65
C ASN A 39 102.56 -119.28 -132.22
N CYS A 40 103.58 -118.91 -131.44
CA CYS A 40 103.39 -118.33 -130.11
C CYS A 40 102.93 -116.87 -130.21
N ALA A 41 103.52 -116.09 -131.13
CA ALA A 41 103.17 -114.68 -131.33
C ALA A 41 101.69 -114.47 -131.72
N GLN A 42 101.10 -115.40 -132.47
CA GLN A 42 99.68 -115.34 -132.81
C GLN A 42 98.75 -115.58 -131.61
N HIS A 43 99.11 -116.46 -130.67
CA HIS A 43 98.34 -116.65 -129.44
C HIS A 43 98.44 -115.43 -128.51
N GLU A 44 99.65 -114.89 -128.36
CA GLU A 44 99.88 -113.72 -127.49
C GLU A 44 99.18 -112.45 -128.02
N ALA A 45 99.14 -112.26 -129.35
CA ALA A 45 98.38 -111.18 -129.98
C ALA A 45 96.86 -111.29 -129.72
N ILE A 46 96.28 -112.49 -129.84
CA ILE A 46 94.83 -112.71 -129.60
C ILE A 46 94.48 -112.47 -128.12
N LEU A 47 95.32 -112.93 -127.20
CA LEU A 47 95.14 -112.68 -125.76
C LEU A 47 95.29 -111.20 -125.42
N ALA A 48 96.29 -110.51 -125.97
CA ALA A 48 96.49 -109.08 -125.76
C ALA A 48 95.30 -108.25 -126.27
N GLN A 49 94.74 -108.60 -127.43
CA GLN A 49 93.66 -107.82 -128.05
C GLN A 49 92.29 -108.04 -127.36
N THR A 50 92.10 -109.15 -126.66
CA THR A 50 90.87 -109.47 -125.92
C THR A 50 90.95 -109.13 -124.43
N HIS A 51 91.99 -109.59 -123.72
CA HIS A 51 92.09 -109.43 -122.26
C HIS A 51 92.49 -108.01 -121.83
N CYS A 52 93.42 -107.34 -122.52
CA CYS A 52 93.82 -105.98 -122.14
C CYS A 52 92.65 -104.99 -122.24
N ASN A 53 91.75 -105.18 -123.20
CA ASN A 53 90.57 -104.33 -123.38
C ASN A 53 89.63 -104.41 -122.16
N VAL A 54 89.35 -105.62 -121.65
CA VAL A 54 88.54 -105.83 -120.43
C VAL A 54 89.21 -105.22 -119.19
N HIS A 55 90.54 -105.33 -119.07
CA HIS A 55 91.28 -104.70 -117.98
C HIS A 55 91.25 -103.16 -118.06
N VAL A 56 91.41 -102.57 -119.25
CA VAL A 56 91.30 -101.11 -119.46
C VAL A 56 89.90 -100.62 -119.08
N GLN A 57 88.83 -101.25 -119.60
CA GLN A 57 87.45 -100.90 -119.25
C GLN A 57 87.16 -101.02 -117.75
N THR A 58 87.77 -102.01 -117.08
CA THR A 58 87.67 -102.17 -115.62
C THR A 58 88.39 -101.06 -114.87
N ILE A 59 89.58 -100.66 -115.33
CA ILE A 59 90.34 -99.53 -114.76
C ILE A 59 89.58 -98.21 -114.99
N GLU A 60 89.02 -97.98 -116.18
CA GLU A 60 88.20 -96.80 -116.49
C GLU A 60 86.90 -96.74 -115.67
N ARG A 61 86.27 -97.89 -115.38
CA ARG A 61 85.12 -97.97 -114.48
C ARG A 61 85.53 -97.63 -113.05
N LEU A 62 86.57 -98.27 -112.52
CA LEU A 62 87.07 -97.99 -111.16
C LEU A 62 87.62 -96.56 -110.99
N THR A 63 88.13 -95.96 -112.07
CA THR A 63 88.59 -94.56 -112.11
C THR A 63 87.39 -93.62 -112.00
N ARG A 64 86.32 -93.86 -112.77
CA ARG A 64 85.06 -93.11 -112.64
C ARG A 64 84.43 -93.29 -111.26
N GLU A 65 84.27 -94.52 -110.79
CA GLU A 65 83.72 -94.80 -109.45
C GLU A 65 84.54 -94.13 -108.33
N ARG A 66 85.87 -94.06 -108.45
CA ARG A 66 86.74 -93.28 -107.55
C ARG A 66 86.45 -91.78 -107.63
N ASP A 67 86.32 -91.24 -108.83
CA ASP A 67 86.15 -89.79 -109.04
C ASP A 67 84.74 -89.33 -108.63
N ASP A 68 83.70 -90.10 -108.96
CA ASP A 68 82.33 -89.92 -108.46
C ASP A 68 82.29 -89.93 -106.92
N LEU A 69 83.03 -90.85 -106.28
CA LEU A 69 83.15 -90.92 -104.81
C LEU A 69 83.98 -89.77 -104.22
N MET A 70 84.98 -89.26 -104.94
CA MET A 70 85.78 -88.11 -104.52
C MET A 70 84.99 -86.81 -104.62
N ASP A 71 84.21 -86.62 -105.69
CA ASP A 71 83.31 -85.48 -105.86
C ASP A 71 82.16 -85.52 -104.85
N ALA A 72 81.59 -86.70 -104.59
CA ALA A 72 80.64 -86.89 -103.49
C ALA A 72 81.26 -86.57 -102.12
N LEU A 73 82.51 -86.99 -101.86
CA LEU A 73 83.22 -86.68 -100.62
C LEU A 73 83.54 -85.18 -100.49
N VAL A 74 83.88 -84.50 -101.58
CA VAL A 74 84.09 -83.03 -101.62
C VAL A 74 82.77 -82.31 -101.37
N SER A 75 81.68 -82.72 -102.02
CA SER A 75 80.33 -82.19 -101.83
C SER A 75 79.84 -82.34 -100.38
N VAL A 76 79.97 -83.54 -99.79
CA VAL A 76 79.63 -83.77 -98.38
C VAL A 76 80.49 -82.93 -97.44
N ARG A 77 81.81 -82.81 -97.69
CA ARG A 77 82.71 -81.94 -96.91
C ARG A 77 82.33 -80.46 -97.02
N GLN A 78 81.84 -80.01 -98.17
CA GLN A 78 81.37 -78.65 -98.37
C GLN A 78 80.05 -78.40 -97.64
N SER A 79 79.08 -79.32 -97.77
CA SER A 79 77.81 -79.29 -97.03
C SER A 79 78.01 -79.28 -95.51
N ILE A 80 78.98 -80.05 -94.99
CA ILE A 80 79.35 -80.04 -93.56
C ILE A 80 79.86 -78.66 -93.13
N LYS A 81 80.73 -78.01 -93.90
CA LYS A 81 81.20 -76.64 -93.59
C LYS A 81 80.05 -75.63 -93.60
N GLU A 82 79.13 -75.74 -94.55
CA GLU A 82 77.97 -74.86 -94.64
C GLU A 82 76.98 -75.08 -93.49
N MET A 83 76.80 -76.32 -93.03
CA MET A 83 76.04 -76.62 -91.81
C MET A 83 76.73 -76.04 -90.58
N GLN A 84 78.04 -76.23 -90.41
CA GLN A 84 78.82 -75.65 -89.30
C GLN A 84 78.79 -74.12 -89.30
N GLN A 85 78.82 -73.48 -90.47
CA GLN A 85 78.70 -72.02 -90.57
C GLN A 85 77.28 -71.54 -90.23
N ARG A 86 76.24 -72.26 -90.67
CA ARG A 86 74.84 -71.97 -90.30
C ARG A 86 74.59 -72.18 -88.81
N GLU A 87 75.15 -73.24 -88.22
CA GLU A 87 75.13 -73.52 -86.78
C GLU A 87 75.85 -72.43 -85.98
N SER A 88 77.06 -72.02 -86.38
CA SER A 88 77.78 -70.90 -85.73
C SER A 88 77.01 -69.57 -85.83
N ASN A 89 76.35 -69.30 -86.96
CA ASN A 89 75.53 -68.11 -87.14
C ASN A 89 74.26 -68.17 -86.27
N ALA A 90 73.61 -69.33 -86.18
CA ALA A 90 72.45 -69.53 -85.32
C ALA A 90 72.80 -69.43 -83.83
N CYS A 91 73.94 -69.99 -83.41
CA CYS A 91 74.45 -69.88 -82.04
C CYS A 91 74.62 -68.41 -81.63
N LYS A 92 75.29 -67.60 -82.47
CA LYS A 92 75.46 -66.15 -82.26
C LYS A 92 74.13 -65.37 -82.25
N GLN A 93 73.15 -65.79 -83.04
CA GLN A 93 71.80 -65.20 -83.01
C GLN A 93 71.07 -65.53 -81.71
N VAL A 94 71.21 -66.76 -81.19
CA VAL A 94 70.66 -67.16 -79.89
C VAL A 94 71.38 -66.44 -78.74
N GLU A 95 72.72 -66.37 -78.76
CA GLU A 95 73.52 -65.60 -77.80
C GLU A 95 73.04 -64.15 -77.71
N HIS A 96 72.95 -63.44 -78.84
CA HIS A 96 72.45 -62.08 -78.91
C HIS A 96 70.98 -61.96 -78.47
N ALA A 97 70.12 -62.91 -78.82
CA ALA A 97 68.71 -62.89 -78.42
C ALA A 97 68.52 -63.11 -76.91
N VAL A 98 69.33 -63.98 -76.29
CA VAL A 98 69.39 -64.19 -74.84
C VAL A 98 69.88 -62.92 -74.16
N GLN A 99 70.99 -62.34 -74.62
CA GLN A 99 71.56 -61.13 -74.04
C GLN A 99 70.58 -59.94 -74.06
N MET A 100 69.90 -59.70 -75.20
CA MET A 100 68.83 -58.69 -75.29
C MET A 100 67.64 -58.99 -74.37
N ALA A 101 67.29 -60.26 -74.16
CA ALA A 101 66.21 -60.66 -73.25
C ALA A 101 66.61 -60.53 -71.78
N GLU A 102 67.88 -60.74 -71.43
CA GLU A 102 68.42 -60.52 -70.08
C GLU A 102 68.45 -59.02 -69.75
N GLU A 103 68.93 -58.17 -70.66
CA GLU A 103 68.89 -56.70 -70.52
C GLU A 103 67.44 -56.18 -70.36
N ALA A 104 66.51 -56.66 -71.20
CA ALA A 104 65.10 -56.29 -71.09
C ALA A 104 64.45 -56.76 -69.77
N ASN A 105 64.81 -57.95 -69.27
CA ASN A 105 64.34 -58.42 -67.96
C ASN A 105 64.98 -57.65 -66.79
N PHE A 106 66.23 -57.22 -66.91
CA PHE A 106 66.90 -56.38 -65.91
C PHE A 106 66.21 -55.02 -65.77
N GLU A 107 66.03 -54.28 -66.87
CA GLU A 107 65.36 -52.98 -66.84
C GLU A 107 63.88 -53.09 -66.44
N LYS A 108 63.18 -54.18 -66.84
CA LYS A 108 61.84 -54.50 -66.34
C LYS A 108 61.83 -54.70 -64.81
N THR A 109 62.80 -55.43 -64.26
CA THR A 109 62.89 -55.70 -62.82
C THR A 109 63.18 -54.42 -62.04
N LYS A 110 64.11 -53.60 -62.53
CA LYS A 110 64.45 -52.27 -62.01
C LYS A 110 63.25 -51.32 -62.04
N ALA A 111 62.47 -51.30 -63.13
CA ALA A 111 61.23 -50.54 -63.21
C ALA A 111 60.17 -51.03 -62.20
N LEU A 112 59.97 -52.34 -62.05
CA LEU A 112 59.05 -52.91 -61.06
C LEU A 112 59.43 -52.52 -59.62
N VAL A 113 60.71 -52.64 -59.25
CA VAL A 113 61.22 -52.24 -57.93
C VAL A 113 60.98 -50.75 -57.67
N HIS A 114 61.22 -49.87 -58.66
CA HIS A 114 60.91 -48.45 -58.52
C HIS A 114 59.40 -48.17 -58.40
N CYS A 115 58.55 -48.90 -59.13
CA CYS A 115 57.10 -48.80 -58.96
C CYS A 115 56.62 -49.29 -57.59
N GLU A 116 57.23 -50.31 -57.01
CA GLU A 116 56.93 -50.80 -55.65
C GLU A 116 57.41 -49.82 -54.57
N GLN A 117 58.61 -49.26 -54.71
CA GLN A 117 59.11 -48.18 -53.86
C GLN A 117 58.15 -46.98 -53.84
N LEU A 118 57.75 -46.48 -55.02
CA LEU A 118 56.82 -45.36 -55.13
C LEU A 118 55.44 -45.68 -54.56
N LYS A 119 54.90 -46.89 -54.78
CA LYS A 119 53.64 -47.33 -54.14
C LYS A 119 53.76 -47.35 -52.61
N SER A 120 54.87 -47.86 -52.08
CA SER A 120 55.09 -47.95 -50.64
C SER A 120 55.17 -46.57 -49.98
N GLU A 121 55.80 -45.60 -50.64
CA GLU A 121 55.87 -44.22 -50.15
C GLU A 121 54.53 -43.49 -50.30
N MET A 122 53.78 -43.66 -51.41
CA MET A 122 52.43 -43.08 -51.52
C MET A 122 51.49 -43.61 -50.43
N GLU A 123 51.51 -44.92 -50.14
CA GLU A 123 50.69 -45.49 -49.07
C GLU A 123 51.18 -45.01 -47.70
N ARG A 124 52.49 -44.81 -47.49
CA ARG A 124 53.04 -44.23 -46.26
C ARG A 124 52.60 -42.78 -46.05
N GLN A 125 52.63 -41.95 -47.09
CA GLN A 125 52.16 -40.56 -47.08
C GLN A 125 50.64 -40.48 -46.85
N LYS A 126 49.86 -41.35 -47.52
CA LYS A 126 48.42 -41.50 -47.29
C LYS A 126 48.12 -41.83 -45.82
N ASN A 127 48.77 -42.85 -45.26
CA ASN A 127 48.59 -43.24 -43.85
C ASN A 127 49.02 -42.13 -42.86
N TYR A 128 49.96 -41.26 -43.24
CA TYR A 128 50.34 -40.09 -42.44
C TYR A 128 49.25 -39.02 -42.48
N LEU A 129 48.77 -38.65 -43.68
CA LEU A 129 47.71 -37.65 -43.87
C LEU A 129 46.37 -38.09 -43.27
N GLU A 130 46.01 -39.37 -43.36
CA GLU A 130 44.80 -39.93 -42.73
C GLU A 130 44.86 -39.84 -41.20
N LYS A 131 46.04 -40.07 -40.59
CA LYS A 131 46.24 -39.94 -39.14
C LYS A 131 46.23 -38.48 -38.68
N GLU A 132 46.87 -37.58 -39.42
CA GLU A 132 46.84 -36.15 -39.12
C GLU A 132 45.41 -35.59 -39.26
N LEU A 133 44.68 -35.97 -40.31
CA LEU A 133 43.28 -35.59 -40.48
C LEU A 133 42.40 -36.10 -39.32
N ALA A 134 42.59 -37.36 -38.88
CA ALA A 134 41.88 -37.90 -37.73
C ALA A 134 42.23 -37.15 -36.42
N ALA A 135 43.50 -36.81 -36.20
CA ALA A 135 43.95 -36.04 -35.04
C ALA A 135 43.34 -34.62 -35.02
N GLN A 136 43.32 -33.94 -36.17
CA GLN A 136 42.70 -32.61 -36.30
C GLN A 136 41.17 -32.65 -36.16
N LEU A 137 40.50 -33.72 -36.63
CA LEU A 137 39.06 -33.91 -36.43
C LEU A 137 38.72 -34.17 -34.96
N ASN A 138 39.48 -35.01 -34.27
CA ASN A 138 39.30 -35.27 -32.84
C ASN A 138 39.55 -34.00 -32.03
N LYS A 139 40.67 -33.30 -32.24
CA LYS A 139 40.97 -32.02 -31.57
C LYS A 139 39.85 -30.99 -31.75
N ARG A 140 39.29 -30.85 -32.96
CA ARG A 140 38.14 -29.97 -33.21
C ARG A 140 36.85 -30.43 -32.56
N ALA A 141 36.67 -31.74 -32.31
CA ALA A 141 35.55 -32.25 -31.54
C ALA A 141 35.72 -31.93 -30.04
N ASP A 142 36.92 -32.11 -29.50
CA ASP A 142 37.27 -31.80 -28.11
C ASP A 142 37.13 -30.30 -27.81
N GLU A 143 37.71 -29.43 -28.66
CA GLU A 143 37.58 -27.96 -28.57
C GLU A 143 36.10 -27.52 -28.62
N LYS A 144 35.30 -28.14 -29.49
CA LYS A 144 33.87 -27.86 -29.64
C LYS A 144 33.06 -28.33 -28.42
N GLU A 145 33.44 -29.44 -27.81
CA GLU A 145 32.75 -29.97 -26.63
C GLU A 145 33.12 -29.20 -25.36
N ALA A 146 34.38 -28.83 -25.18
CA ALA A 146 34.81 -27.91 -24.12
C ALA A 146 34.06 -26.57 -24.21
N LEU A 147 33.94 -25.99 -25.42
CA LEU A 147 33.14 -24.78 -25.64
C LEU A 147 31.65 -24.98 -25.30
N ARG A 148 31.05 -26.13 -25.65
CA ARG A 148 29.67 -26.43 -25.25
C ARG A 148 29.51 -26.52 -23.73
N GLN A 149 30.48 -27.09 -23.03
CA GLN A 149 30.42 -27.27 -21.58
C GLN A 149 30.53 -25.93 -20.84
N GLU A 150 31.43 -25.04 -21.26
CA GLU A 150 31.52 -23.71 -20.66
C GLU A 150 30.29 -22.85 -21.01
N MET A 151 29.84 -22.85 -22.28
CA MET A 151 28.58 -22.19 -22.68
C MET A 151 27.33 -22.76 -21.98
N LYS A 152 27.37 -24.00 -21.51
CA LYS A 152 26.31 -24.62 -20.70
C LYS A 152 26.40 -24.11 -19.26
N LYS A 153 27.59 -24.13 -18.67
CA LYS A 153 27.85 -23.64 -17.31
C LYS A 153 27.48 -22.15 -17.16
N GLU A 154 27.90 -21.29 -18.09
CA GLU A 154 27.50 -19.87 -18.12
C GLU A 154 25.97 -19.70 -18.12
N ARG A 155 25.24 -20.55 -18.85
CA ARG A 155 23.76 -20.53 -18.86
C ARG A 155 23.16 -21.01 -17.54
N GLU A 156 23.75 -22.00 -16.90
CA GLU A 156 23.31 -22.51 -15.60
C GLU A 156 23.58 -21.48 -14.48
N ASP A 157 24.75 -20.83 -14.50
CA ASP A 157 25.12 -19.73 -13.59
C ASP A 157 24.20 -18.51 -13.78
N LEU A 158 23.93 -18.09 -15.02
CA LEU A 158 23.00 -17.01 -15.34
C LEU A 158 21.55 -17.37 -14.95
N ALA A 159 21.10 -18.60 -15.16
CA ALA A 159 19.77 -19.05 -14.75
C ALA A 159 19.64 -19.07 -13.21
N ALA A 160 20.68 -19.47 -12.49
CA ALA A 160 20.73 -19.38 -11.03
C ALA A 160 20.67 -17.92 -10.54
N MET A 161 21.43 -17.01 -11.16
CA MET A 161 21.40 -15.58 -10.84
C MET A 161 20.01 -14.95 -11.09
N VAL A 162 19.40 -15.24 -12.25
CA VAL A 162 18.04 -14.76 -12.57
C VAL A 162 17.01 -15.31 -11.58
N THR A 163 17.14 -16.56 -11.16
CA THR A 163 16.26 -17.18 -10.15
C THR A 163 16.42 -16.52 -8.77
N ALA A 164 17.65 -16.22 -8.36
CA ALA A 164 17.92 -15.49 -7.11
C ALA A 164 17.33 -14.07 -7.14
N LEU A 165 17.61 -13.30 -8.20
CA LEU A 165 17.07 -11.94 -8.36
C LEU A 165 15.54 -11.92 -8.42
N SER A 166 14.91 -12.91 -9.06
CA SER A 166 13.45 -13.04 -9.12
C SER A 166 12.83 -13.28 -7.74
N LYS A 167 13.51 -14.07 -6.89
CA LYS A 167 13.10 -14.30 -5.49
C LYS A 167 13.24 -13.02 -4.66
N ASP A 168 14.33 -12.28 -4.83
CA ASP A 168 14.57 -11.03 -4.09
C ASP A 168 13.57 -9.93 -4.50
N VAL A 169 13.22 -9.84 -5.79
CA VAL A 169 12.13 -8.99 -6.29
C VAL A 169 10.80 -9.33 -5.61
N ALA A 170 10.40 -10.60 -5.60
CA ALA A 170 9.14 -11.03 -4.95
C ALA A 170 9.12 -10.74 -3.43
N VAL A 171 10.28 -10.81 -2.76
CA VAL A 171 10.44 -10.45 -1.34
C VAL A 171 10.34 -8.93 -1.12
N LEU A 172 10.81 -8.11 -2.05
CA LEU A 172 10.68 -6.65 -2.00
C LEU A 172 9.24 -6.18 -2.33
N GLU A 173 8.60 -6.78 -3.33
CA GLU A 173 7.19 -6.53 -3.68
C GLU A 173 6.26 -6.83 -2.48
N ALA A 174 6.44 -7.98 -1.82
CA ALA A 174 5.68 -8.35 -0.62
C ALA A 174 5.93 -7.41 0.59
N GLN A 175 7.09 -6.74 0.66
CA GLN A 175 7.37 -5.70 1.66
C GLN A 175 6.69 -4.37 1.28
N ILE A 176 6.77 -3.96 0.01
CA ILE A 176 6.12 -2.74 -0.50
C ILE A 176 4.59 -2.84 -0.30
N GLU A 177 3.97 -3.98 -0.61
CA GLU A 177 2.55 -4.21 -0.33
C GLU A 177 2.23 -4.07 1.17
N ARG A 178 3.04 -4.67 2.05
CA ARG A 178 2.82 -4.62 3.50
C ARG A 178 2.88 -3.18 4.02
N ILE A 179 3.95 -2.45 3.69
CA ILE A 179 4.14 -1.05 4.07
C ILE A 179 3.01 -0.17 3.49
N THR A 180 2.51 -0.49 2.30
CA THR A 180 1.36 0.22 1.70
C THR A 180 0.07 -0.01 2.48
N ARG A 181 -0.20 -1.24 2.91
CA ARG A 181 -1.37 -1.57 3.76
C ARG A 181 -1.28 -0.89 5.13
N GLU A 182 -0.09 -0.92 5.75
CA GLU A 182 0.19 -0.27 7.03
C GLU A 182 0.03 1.25 6.94
N LYS A 183 0.62 1.89 5.92
CA LYS A 183 0.45 3.32 5.61
C LYS A 183 -1.03 3.68 5.46
N ASN A 184 -1.79 2.92 4.69
CA ASN A 184 -3.20 3.21 4.44
C ASN A 184 -4.03 3.09 5.73
N SER A 185 -3.76 2.08 6.56
CA SER A 185 -4.38 1.94 7.89
C SER A 185 -4.09 3.13 8.81
N LEU A 186 -2.84 3.61 8.83
CA LEU A 186 -2.45 4.80 9.61
C LEU A 186 -3.06 6.09 9.05
N SER A 187 -3.23 6.21 7.73
CA SER A 187 -3.92 7.33 7.09
C SER A 187 -5.38 7.38 7.54
N SER A 188 -6.12 6.28 7.45
CA SER A 188 -7.52 6.23 7.88
C SER A 188 -7.70 6.48 9.37
N GLN A 189 -6.78 6.02 10.23
CA GLN A 189 -6.79 6.34 11.67
C GLN A 189 -6.53 7.84 11.93
N LEU A 190 -5.65 8.47 11.15
CA LEU A 190 -5.38 9.91 11.24
C LEU A 190 -6.58 10.73 10.74
N GLU A 191 -7.19 10.34 9.62
CA GLU A 191 -8.39 10.94 9.05
C GLU A 191 -9.58 10.85 10.04
N GLU A 192 -9.80 9.67 10.64
CA GLU A 192 -10.82 9.49 11.68
C GLU A 192 -10.54 10.38 12.90
N SER A 193 -9.30 10.42 13.39
CA SER A 193 -8.89 11.26 14.52
C SER A 193 -9.11 12.76 14.22
N GLN A 194 -8.85 13.20 12.99
CA GLN A 194 -9.12 14.58 12.55
C GLN A 194 -10.62 14.88 12.49
N CYS A 195 -11.45 13.96 12.00
CA CYS A 195 -12.91 14.09 12.03
C CYS A 195 -13.47 14.16 13.46
N GLN A 196 -12.97 13.32 14.36
CA GLN A 196 -13.32 13.33 15.79
C GLN A 196 -12.95 14.68 16.43
N LEU A 197 -11.70 15.15 16.25
CA LEU A 197 -11.25 16.47 16.75
C LEU A 197 -12.11 17.62 16.22
N ALA A 198 -12.37 17.68 14.91
CA ALA A 198 -13.22 18.72 14.32
C ALA A 198 -14.65 18.72 14.88
N SER A 199 -15.21 17.53 15.17
CA SER A 199 -16.52 17.42 15.82
C SER A 199 -16.51 17.95 17.26
N HIS A 200 -15.46 17.65 18.03
CA HIS A 200 -15.30 18.15 19.39
C HIS A 200 -15.01 19.66 19.44
N GLU A 201 -14.26 20.20 18.47
CA GLU A 201 -14.10 21.65 18.32
C GLU A 201 -15.43 22.35 18.01
N MET A 202 -16.26 21.77 17.14
CA MET A 202 -17.60 22.29 16.85
C MET A 202 -18.50 22.26 18.10
N GLU A 203 -18.48 21.16 18.86
CA GLU A 203 -19.25 21.02 20.10
C GLU A 203 -18.77 21.98 21.20
N MET A 204 -17.45 22.08 21.43
CA MET A 204 -16.87 23.05 22.38
C MET A 204 -17.19 24.49 21.98
N ASN A 205 -17.14 24.84 20.69
CA ASN A 205 -17.53 26.18 20.23
C ASN A 205 -19.02 26.46 20.49
N LYS A 206 -19.91 25.46 20.28
CA LYS A 206 -21.34 25.56 20.61
C LYS A 206 -21.56 25.75 22.11
N VAL A 207 -20.96 24.91 22.96
CA VAL A 207 -21.07 24.98 24.43
C VAL A 207 -20.53 26.31 24.96
N CYS A 208 -19.37 26.76 24.47
CA CYS A 208 -18.82 28.08 24.80
C CYS A 208 -19.71 29.23 24.30
N GLY A 209 -20.35 29.09 23.14
CA GLY A 209 -21.35 30.04 22.65
C GLY A 209 -22.55 30.15 23.59
N GLU A 210 -23.12 29.02 24.00
CA GLU A 210 -24.28 28.97 24.88
C GLU A 210 -23.96 29.43 26.32
N MET A 211 -22.81 29.04 26.87
CA MET A 211 -22.32 29.54 28.17
C MET A 211 -22.14 31.06 28.15
N ARG A 212 -21.57 31.63 27.07
CA ARG A 212 -21.47 33.10 26.92
C ARG A 212 -22.83 33.77 26.81
N TYR A 213 -23.80 33.16 26.14
CA TYR A 213 -25.17 33.66 26.09
C TYR A 213 -25.86 33.64 27.47
N GLN A 214 -25.75 32.53 28.20
CA GLN A 214 -26.30 32.39 29.56
C GLN A 214 -25.64 33.36 30.56
N LEU A 215 -24.32 33.55 30.48
CA LEU A 215 -23.58 34.53 31.29
C LEU A 215 -24.02 35.97 30.99
N ASN A 216 -24.20 36.33 29.72
CA ASN A 216 -24.72 37.64 29.35
C ASN A 216 -26.17 37.84 29.81
N GLN A 217 -27.03 36.82 29.70
CA GLN A 217 -28.41 36.92 30.16
C GLN A 217 -28.51 37.06 31.70
N THR A 218 -27.71 36.30 32.46
CA THR A 218 -27.67 36.42 33.93
C THR A 218 -27.06 37.74 34.37
N LYS A 219 -26.04 38.25 33.68
CA LYS A 219 -25.51 39.61 33.90
C LYS A 219 -26.57 40.69 33.67
N MET A 220 -27.29 40.66 32.55
CA MET A 220 -28.35 41.65 32.28
C MET A 220 -29.45 41.62 33.35
N LYS A 221 -29.86 40.44 33.80
CA LYS A 221 -30.82 40.27 34.91
C LYS A 221 -30.29 40.83 36.24
N LYS A 222 -29.02 40.61 36.55
CA LYS A 222 -28.34 41.18 37.73
C LYS A 222 -28.29 42.71 37.66
N ASP A 223 -27.85 43.26 36.54
CA ASP A 223 -27.61 44.70 36.40
C ASP A 223 -28.93 45.51 36.46
N GLU A 224 -30.04 44.94 35.97
CA GLU A 224 -31.39 45.50 36.13
C GLU A 224 -31.92 45.35 37.57
N ALA A 225 -31.73 44.20 38.23
CA ALA A 225 -32.09 44.04 39.65
C ALA A 225 -31.28 44.99 40.57
N GLU A 226 -30.01 45.25 40.27
CA GLU A 226 -29.19 46.25 40.96
C GLU A 226 -29.65 47.69 40.67
N LYS A 227 -30.28 47.95 39.51
CA LYS A 227 -30.93 49.23 39.20
C LYS A 227 -32.23 49.41 40.00
N GLU A 228 -33.11 48.41 39.98
CA GLU A 228 -34.34 48.42 40.81
C GLU A 228 -34.00 48.63 42.28
N LEU A 229 -33.02 47.89 42.83
CA LEU A 229 -32.57 48.04 44.21
C LEU A 229 -32.04 49.44 44.53
N ARG A 230 -31.34 50.09 43.60
CA ARG A 230 -30.93 51.50 43.74
C ARG A 230 -32.14 52.43 43.76
N GLU A 231 -33.09 52.25 42.85
CA GLU A 231 -34.32 53.06 42.82
C GLU A 231 -35.16 52.89 44.09
N TYR A 232 -35.34 51.66 44.59
CA TYR A 232 -36.03 51.40 45.85
C TYR A 232 -35.32 52.08 47.02
N ARG A 233 -34.00 51.95 47.14
CA ARG A 233 -33.21 52.66 48.17
C ARG A 233 -33.41 54.18 48.12
N THR A 234 -33.35 54.78 46.93
CA THR A 234 -33.59 56.23 46.76
C THR A 234 -35.04 56.64 47.08
N LYS A 235 -36.04 55.80 46.77
CA LYS A 235 -37.44 56.01 47.16
C LYS A 235 -37.58 55.96 48.69
N THR A 236 -37.03 54.94 49.35
CA THR A 236 -37.06 54.79 50.81
C THR A 236 -36.35 55.95 51.53
N ILE A 237 -35.20 56.41 51.04
CA ILE A 237 -34.49 57.56 51.62
C ILE A 237 -35.36 58.82 51.57
N ARG A 238 -35.97 59.14 50.42
CA ARG A 238 -36.89 60.28 50.30
C ARG A 238 -38.12 60.17 51.18
N GLU A 239 -38.67 58.96 51.33
CA GLU A 239 -39.77 58.72 52.27
C GLU A 239 -39.37 58.92 53.73
N LEU A 240 -38.14 58.61 54.11
CA LEU A 240 -37.60 58.90 55.44
C LEU A 240 -37.39 60.40 55.62
N GLU A 241 -36.72 61.08 54.67
CA GLU A 241 -36.56 62.55 54.67
C GLU A 241 -37.90 63.30 54.85
N ILE A 242 -38.98 62.84 54.18
CA ILE A 242 -40.33 63.41 54.32
C ILE A 242 -40.95 63.10 55.69
N LYS A 243 -40.70 61.92 56.27
CA LYS A 243 -41.16 61.56 57.62
C LYS A 243 -40.40 62.37 58.68
N ASP A 244 -39.10 62.54 58.54
CA ASP A 244 -38.24 63.29 59.44
C ASP A 244 -38.61 64.79 59.43
N GLN A 245 -38.79 65.40 58.26
CA GLN A 245 -39.34 66.77 58.13
C GLN A 245 -40.73 66.92 58.74
N LYS A 246 -41.53 65.85 58.82
CA LYS A 246 -42.83 65.88 59.51
C LYS A 246 -42.69 65.71 61.01
N ILE A 247 -41.73 64.91 61.48
CA ILE A 247 -41.38 64.78 62.90
C ILE A 247 -40.83 66.11 63.43
N GLU A 248 -39.97 66.80 62.68
CA GLU A 248 -39.48 68.14 63.00
C GLU A 248 -40.63 69.16 63.15
N LYS A 249 -41.55 69.21 62.16
CA LYS A 249 -42.72 70.10 62.22
C LYS A 249 -43.62 69.81 63.42
N LEU A 250 -43.96 68.54 63.65
CA LEU A 250 -44.74 68.12 64.82
C LEU A 250 -44.00 68.40 66.14
N GLY A 251 -42.67 68.33 66.16
CA GLY A 251 -41.83 68.70 67.30
C GLY A 251 -41.83 70.21 67.58
N LEU A 252 -41.81 71.05 66.54
CA LEU A 252 -41.96 72.50 66.66
C LEU A 252 -43.38 72.87 67.13
N GLU A 253 -44.41 72.26 66.56
CA GLU A 253 -45.82 72.42 67.00
C GLU A 253 -46.00 71.98 68.46
N LEU A 254 -45.42 70.83 68.85
CA LEU A 254 -45.47 70.33 70.23
C LEU A 254 -44.74 71.27 71.21
N ASN A 255 -43.57 71.79 70.82
CA ASN A 255 -42.81 72.75 71.64
C ASN A 255 -43.55 74.08 71.78
N GLY A 256 -44.18 74.59 70.72
CA GLY A 256 -45.03 75.78 70.79
C GLY A 256 -46.25 75.58 71.68
N ASN A 257 -46.95 74.46 71.54
CA ASN A 257 -48.06 74.09 72.43
C ASN A 257 -47.60 73.92 73.89
N LYS A 258 -46.40 73.37 74.13
CA LYS A 258 -45.79 73.26 75.46
C LYS A 258 -45.47 74.63 76.05
N GLN A 259 -44.90 75.55 75.27
CA GLN A 259 -44.64 76.94 75.70
C GLN A 259 -45.94 77.68 76.01
N HIS A 260 -46.99 77.53 75.19
CA HIS A 260 -48.31 78.10 75.47
C HIS A 260 -48.95 77.50 76.73
N LEU A 261 -48.75 76.20 77.00
CA LEU A 261 -49.22 75.57 78.23
C LEU A 261 -48.42 76.02 79.45
N GLU A 262 -47.10 76.19 79.33
CA GLU A 262 -46.22 76.71 80.39
C GLU A 262 -46.55 78.17 80.72
N GLN A 263 -46.78 79.02 79.71
CA GLN A 263 -47.28 80.38 79.90
C GLN A 263 -48.66 80.38 80.56
N ALA A 264 -49.63 79.60 80.06
CA ALA A 264 -50.97 79.54 80.66
C ALA A 264 -50.95 78.97 82.09
N GLN A 265 -50.00 78.09 82.43
CA GLN A 265 -49.78 77.65 83.81
C GLN A 265 -49.20 78.79 84.67
N GLN A 266 -48.25 79.57 84.14
CA GLN A 266 -47.71 80.75 84.81
C GLN A 266 -48.80 81.81 85.04
N ASP A 267 -49.57 82.17 84.01
CA ASP A 267 -50.71 83.10 84.09
C ASP A 267 -51.71 82.64 85.16
N VAL A 268 -51.99 81.33 85.24
CA VAL A 268 -52.86 80.75 86.28
C VAL A 268 -52.22 80.78 87.67
N THR A 269 -50.89 80.66 87.81
CA THR A 269 -50.23 80.87 89.11
C THR A 269 -50.22 82.33 89.53
N GLU A 270 -49.97 83.27 88.61
CA GLU A 270 -50.01 84.72 88.88
C GLU A 270 -51.43 85.14 89.27
N ALA A 271 -52.46 84.72 88.52
CA ALA A 271 -53.86 84.96 88.87
C ALA A 271 -54.29 84.30 90.19
N ARG A 272 -53.71 83.14 90.55
CA ARG A 272 -53.92 82.53 91.88
C ARG A 272 -53.26 83.33 92.99
N GLU A 273 -52.06 83.85 92.78
CA GLU A 273 -51.44 84.77 93.73
C GLU A 273 -52.23 86.06 93.88
N GLU A 274 -52.76 86.63 92.79
CA GLU A 274 -53.65 87.79 92.86
C GLU A 274 -54.94 87.47 93.62
N CYS A 275 -55.55 86.31 93.38
CA CYS A 275 -56.69 85.84 94.16
C CYS A 275 -56.36 85.65 95.65
N LEU A 276 -55.15 85.20 96.00
CA LEU A 276 -54.69 85.14 97.39
C LEU A 276 -54.48 86.54 97.98
N LYS A 277 -53.81 87.45 97.27
CA LYS A 277 -53.61 88.86 97.66
C LYS A 277 -54.95 89.58 97.87
N LEU A 278 -55.92 89.35 96.99
CA LEU A 278 -57.29 89.87 97.09
C LEU A 278 -58.08 89.22 98.24
N THR A 279 -57.89 87.93 98.50
CA THR A 279 -58.53 87.22 99.62
C THR A 279 -57.95 87.70 100.96
N GLU A 280 -56.65 87.95 101.06
CA GLU A 280 -56.05 88.60 102.22
C GLU A 280 -56.59 90.02 102.45
N LEU A 281 -56.72 90.82 101.38
CA LEU A 281 -57.31 92.16 101.46
C LEU A 281 -58.79 92.11 101.87
N LEU A 282 -59.53 91.12 101.38
CA LEU A 282 -60.91 90.84 101.80
C LEU A 282 -60.96 90.46 103.27
N SER A 283 -60.14 89.53 103.76
CA SER A 283 -60.11 89.16 105.19
C SER A 283 -59.69 90.33 106.09
N LYS A 284 -58.77 91.19 105.64
CA LYS A 284 -58.40 92.45 106.35
C LYS A 284 -59.59 93.42 106.40
N SER A 285 -60.34 93.56 105.30
CA SER A 285 -61.56 94.36 105.20
C SER A 285 -62.70 93.80 106.07
N GLU A 286 -62.94 92.49 106.05
CA GLU A 286 -63.93 91.80 106.87
C GLU A 286 -63.60 91.88 108.36
N HIS A 287 -62.31 91.85 108.73
CA HIS A 287 -61.88 92.09 110.10
C HIS A 287 -62.13 93.54 110.54
N GLN A 288 -61.83 94.54 109.70
CA GLN A 288 -62.20 95.95 109.99
C GLN A 288 -63.73 96.15 110.06
N LEU A 289 -64.49 95.46 109.22
CA LEU A 289 -65.96 95.44 109.26
C LEU A 289 -66.48 94.78 110.54
N HIS A 290 -65.81 93.75 111.05
CA HIS A 290 -66.15 93.12 112.33
C HIS A 290 -65.85 94.05 113.51
N LEU A 291 -64.71 94.74 113.50
CA LEU A 291 -64.37 95.75 114.52
C LEU A 291 -65.38 96.90 114.53
N THR A 292 -65.73 97.48 113.38
CA THR A 292 -66.77 98.53 113.30
C THR A 292 -68.18 98.03 113.65
N ARG A 293 -68.49 96.74 113.45
CA ARG A 293 -69.71 96.12 114.01
C ARG A 293 -69.67 96.05 115.53
N LEU A 294 -68.52 95.72 116.13
CA LEU A 294 -68.33 95.69 117.59
C LEU A 294 -68.41 97.09 118.21
N GLU A 295 -67.86 98.11 117.55
CA GLU A 295 -68.03 99.52 117.94
C GLU A 295 -69.50 99.95 117.85
N LYS A 296 -70.19 99.60 116.75
CA LYS A 296 -71.63 99.83 116.61
C LYS A 296 -72.42 99.13 117.71
N GLU A 297 -72.09 97.89 118.06
CA GLU A 297 -72.78 97.12 119.10
C GLU A 297 -72.55 97.72 120.49
N ASN A 298 -71.36 98.26 120.79
CA ASN A 298 -71.10 99.05 122.01
C ASN A 298 -71.95 100.33 122.07
N ILE A 299 -72.04 101.09 120.96
CA ILE A 299 -72.90 102.28 120.85
C ILE A 299 -74.38 101.90 120.98
N GLN A 300 -74.79 100.77 120.40
CA GLN A 300 -76.16 100.29 120.48
C GLN A 300 -76.49 99.75 121.89
N HIS A 301 -75.50 99.29 122.65
CA HIS A 301 -75.64 98.91 124.07
C HIS A 301 -75.82 100.12 125.00
N SER A 302 -75.12 101.24 124.78
CA SER A 302 -75.32 102.46 125.59
C SER A 302 -76.71 103.07 125.34
N ILE A 303 -77.12 103.19 124.08
CA ILE A 303 -78.47 103.64 123.70
C ILE A 303 -79.56 102.70 124.27
N SER A 304 -79.31 101.38 124.30
CA SER A 304 -80.23 100.39 124.89
C SER A 304 -80.50 100.65 126.38
N ASN A 305 -79.52 101.17 127.12
CA ASN A 305 -79.65 101.41 128.56
C ASN A 305 -80.41 102.72 128.87
N GLU A 306 -80.24 103.79 128.09
CA GLU A 306 -81.08 104.98 128.22
C GLU A 306 -82.55 104.73 127.81
N ALA A 307 -82.77 103.98 126.73
CA ALA A 307 -84.12 103.70 126.23
C ALA A 307 -84.97 102.92 127.26
N LYS A 308 -84.37 101.95 127.96
CA LYS A 308 -85.05 101.14 128.99
C LYS A 308 -85.52 101.95 130.20
N ALA A 309 -84.81 103.03 130.56
CA ALA A 309 -85.19 103.88 131.68
C ALA A 309 -86.44 104.74 131.40
N ARG A 310 -86.66 105.15 130.13
CA ARG A 310 -87.78 106.03 129.74
C ARG A 310 -89.02 105.28 129.26
N ALA A 311 -88.87 104.03 128.82
CA ALA A 311 -89.98 103.23 128.28
C ALA A 311 -91.03 102.81 129.33
N LEU A 312 -90.64 102.59 130.59
CA LEU A 312 -91.49 101.91 131.57
C LEU A 312 -92.65 102.76 132.13
N GLN A 313 -92.64 104.09 131.95
CA GLN A 313 -93.69 104.98 132.47
C GLN A 313 -94.68 105.47 131.39
N ALA A 314 -94.33 105.34 130.10
CA ALA A 314 -95.26 105.58 129.00
C ALA A 314 -96.22 104.39 128.77
N GLN A 315 -95.88 103.20 129.27
CA GLN A 315 -96.60 101.94 129.07
C GLN A 315 -97.92 101.81 129.88
N GLN A 316 -98.57 102.93 130.24
CA GLN A 316 -99.82 102.95 131.01
C GLN A 316 -100.98 103.70 130.33
N ARG A 317 -100.86 104.16 129.06
CA ARG A 317 -101.93 104.97 128.44
C ARG A 317 -102.56 104.49 127.15
N GLU A 318 -101.85 103.84 126.23
CA GLU A 318 -102.43 103.49 124.91
C GLU A 318 -102.36 101.99 124.61
N GLN A 319 -103.20 101.23 125.31
CA GLN A 319 -103.80 99.99 124.78
C GLN A 319 -105.08 100.25 123.99
N GLU A 320 -105.41 101.52 123.68
CA GLU A 320 -106.51 101.88 122.79
C GLU A 320 -106.15 101.60 121.32
N LEU A 321 -106.35 100.34 120.95
CA LEU A 321 -106.83 99.90 119.63
C LEU A 321 -106.05 100.39 118.42
N THR A 322 -104.99 99.64 118.16
CA THR A 322 -104.87 98.90 116.89
C THR A 322 -106.16 98.83 116.05
N GLN A 323 -106.11 99.32 114.81
CA GLN A 323 -106.32 98.46 113.62
C GLN A 323 -106.14 99.17 112.27
N LYS A 324 -105.83 98.36 111.25
CA LYS A 324 -105.80 98.68 109.80
C LYS A 324 -104.66 99.63 109.40
N LYS A 325 -104.11 99.61 108.18
CA LYS A 325 -104.46 98.96 106.88
C LYS A 325 -103.11 98.67 106.14
N ILE A 326 -102.84 97.60 105.38
CA ILE A 326 -103.52 97.00 104.19
C ILE A 326 -103.58 98.02 103.02
N ARG A 327 -103.05 97.86 101.78
CA ARG A 327 -102.27 96.82 101.01
C ARG A 327 -101.79 97.41 99.64
N ALA A 328 -100.76 96.83 98.97
CA ALA A 328 -100.42 96.89 97.50
C ALA A 328 -99.28 95.87 97.15
N TRP A 329 -98.95 95.32 95.95
CA TRP A 329 -99.44 95.30 94.52
C TRP A 329 -98.74 96.24 93.49
N ALA A 330 -98.32 95.88 92.24
CA ALA A 330 -97.94 94.61 91.52
C ALA A 330 -97.34 94.88 90.08
N LEU A 331 -96.95 93.81 89.31
CA LEU A 331 -96.68 93.71 87.82
C LEU A 331 -95.35 94.31 87.26
N THR A 332 -94.69 93.92 86.13
CA THR A 332 -94.92 93.10 84.86
C THR A 332 -93.69 92.16 84.54
N HIS A 333 -93.19 91.67 83.35
CA HIS A 333 -93.47 91.65 81.87
C HIS A 333 -92.75 90.45 81.11
N LYS A 334 -92.62 90.46 79.75
CA LYS A 334 -91.96 89.49 78.77
C LYS A 334 -91.70 90.21 77.38
N PRO A 335 -91.17 89.67 76.21
CA PRO A 335 -90.66 88.32 75.77
C PRO A 335 -89.39 88.31 74.82
N GLY A 336 -89.04 87.20 74.08
CA GLY A 336 -88.14 87.19 72.87
C GLY A 336 -87.45 85.84 72.46
N PRO A 337 -87.31 85.41 71.16
CA PRO A 337 -86.84 84.04 70.79
C PRO A 337 -85.80 83.81 69.61
N ARG A 338 -85.14 82.62 69.62
CA ARG A 338 -84.68 81.72 68.50
C ARG A 338 -83.98 80.46 69.09
N LEU A 339 -83.80 79.27 68.48
CA LEU A 339 -84.10 78.62 67.16
C LEU A 339 -83.08 78.76 65.98
N THR A 340 -82.22 77.74 65.77
CA THR A 340 -81.45 77.38 64.53
C THR A 340 -80.91 75.94 64.64
N GLU A 341 -81.45 74.93 63.90
CA GLU A 341 -80.94 73.54 64.00
C GLU A 341 -81.19 72.64 62.76
N LEU A 342 -81.46 73.21 61.57
CA LEU A 342 -81.81 72.41 60.37
C LEU A 342 -80.77 72.42 59.22
N ASP A 343 -79.81 73.35 59.21
CA ASP A 343 -78.81 73.47 58.14
C ASP A 343 -77.65 72.46 58.24
N SER A 344 -77.45 71.84 59.40
CA SER A 344 -76.32 70.93 59.68
C SER A 344 -76.47 69.52 59.09
N LEU A 345 -77.69 69.12 58.72
CA LEU A 345 -77.97 67.73 58.29
C LEU A 345 -77.88 67.52 56.76
N LEU A 346 -77.93 68.59 55.96
CA LEU A 346 -77.99 68.51 54.49
C LEU A 346 -76.60 68.46 53.82
N THR A 347 -75.57 68.97 54.50
CA THR A 347 -74.19 69.06 53.99
C THR A 347 -73.40 67.74 54.11
N SER A 348 -73.77 66.87 55.06
CA SER A 348 -73.12 65.58 55.30
C SER A 348 -73.52 64.49 54.27
N GLN A 349 -74.76 64.47 53.79
CA GLN A 349 -75.21 63.47 52.81
C GLN A 349 -74.58 63.69 51.42
N ASN A 350 -74.45 64.95 50.99
CA ASN A 350 -73.89 65.28 49.68
C ASN A 350 -72.39 64.92 49.54
N THR A 351 -71.62 64.93 50.63
CA THR A 351 -70.20 64.54 50.62
C THR A 351 -69.99 63.02 50.54
N PHE A 352 -70.98 62.19 50.88
CA PHE A 352 -70.89 60.73 50.79
C PHE A 352 -71.14 60.22 49.36
N ILE A 353 -72.12 60.81 48.66
CA ILE A 353 -72.50 60.46 47.28
C ILE A 353 -71.35 60.75 46.28
N ALA A 354 -70.51 61.75 46.55
CA ALA A 354 -69.33 62.03 45.74
C ALA A 354 -68.29 60.90 45.80
N LYS A 355 -67.98 60.39 47.00
CA LYS A 355 -66.95 59.35 47.21
C LYS A 355 -67.29 58.03 46.53
N LEU A 356 -68.55 57.59 46.61
CA LEU A 356 -69.01 56.37 45.95
C LEU A 356 -68.88 56.43 44.41
N LYS A 357 -69.07 57.60 43.79
CA LYS A 357 -68.89 57.77 42.34
C LYS A 357 -67.41 57.67 41.93
N GLU A 358 -66.51 58.23 42.72
CA GLU A 358 -65.07 58.17 42.50
C GLU A 358 -64.56 56.72 42.56
N GLU A 359 -65.00 55.95 43.57
CA GLU A 359 -64.62 54.54 43.74
C GLU A 359 -65.12 53.66 42.58
N CYS A 360 -66.35 53.86 42.10
CA CYS A 360 -66.86 53.18 40.91
C CYS A 360 -66.04 53.49 39.64
N PHE A 361 -65.59 54.73 39.46
CA PHE A 361 -64.76 55.12 38.32
C PHE A 361 -63.36 54.49 38.37
N VAL A 362 -62.73 54.46 39.55
CA VAL A 362 -61.44 53.80 39.77
C VAL A 362 -61.54 52.28 39.56
N LEU A 363 -62.63 51.65 39.99
CA LEU A 363 -62.89 50.22 39.74
C LEU A 363 -63.07 49.91 38.26
N ALA A 364 -63.87 50.70 37.53
CA ALA A 364 -64.06 50.52 36.09
C ALA A 364 -62.73 50.62 35.33
N LYS A 365 -61.93 51.66 35.61
CA LYS A 365 -60.63 51.89 34.95
C LYS A 365 -59.60 50.78 35.23
N LYS A 366 -59.60 50.19 36.44
CA LYS A 366 -58.79 49.01 36.76
C LYS A 366 -59.23 47.77 35.96
N LEU A 367 -60.54 47.57 35.81
CA LEU A 367 -61.11 46.42 35.10
C LEU A 367 -60.79 46.48 33.60
N GLU A 368 -60.88 47.68 33.01
CA GLU A 368 -60.48 47.96 31.63
C GLU A 368 -58.97 47.73 31.39
N GLN A 369 -58.10 48.24 32.29
CA GLN A 369 -56.66 47.98 32.23
C GLN A 369 -56.29 46.50 32.33
N MET A 370 -56.98 45.73 33.17
CA MET A 370 -56.79 44.27 33.25
C MET A 370 -57.28 43.57 31.98
N SER A 371 -58.40 44.01 31.38
CA SER A 371 -58.91 43.46 30.11
C SER A 371 -57.92 43.66 28.96
N GLU A 372 -57.33 44.86 28.84
CA GLU A 372 -56.35 45.16 27.79
C GLU A 372 -55.05 44.36 27.99
N LYS A 373 -54.59 44.23 29.24
CA LYS A 373 -53.45 43.38 29.58
C LYS A 373 -53.68 41.93 29.13
N TYR A 374 -54.78 41.30 29.54
CA TYR A 374 -55.07 39.92 29.13
C TYR A 374 -55.24 39.78 27.60
N ARG A 375 -55.78 40.78 26.91
CA ARG A 375 -55.89 40.78 25.44
C ARG A 375 -54.52 40.79 24.77
N SER A 376 -53.57 41.56 25.29
CA SER A 376 -52.18 41.58 24.81
C SER A 376 -51.42 40.27 25.12
N GLU A 377 -51.61 39.68 26.30
CA GLU A 377 -51.03 38.38 26.67
C GLU A 377 -51.55 37.25 25.75
N VAL A 378 -52.86 37.21 25.49
CA VAL A 378 -53.48 36.26 24.54
C VAL A 378 -52.93 36.44 23.12
N HIS A 379 -52.66 37.68 22.68
CA HIS A 379 -52.06 37.93 21.38
C HIS A 379 -50.60 37.45 21.30
N GLN A 380 -49.79 37.72 22.32
CA GLN A 380 -48.39 37.23 22.40
C GLN A 380 -48.32 35.70 22.41
N LEU A 381 -49.15 35.05 23.24
CA LEU A 381 -49.24 33.58 23.29
C LEU A 381 -49.73 32.97 21.97
N SER A 382 -50.55 33.68 21.19
CA SER A 382 -50.98 33.25 19.86
C SER A 382 -49.83 33.31 18.85
N GLN A 383 -49.05 34.40 18.84
CA GLN A 383 -47.85 34.52 18.00
C GLN A 383 -46.79 33.47 18.35
N GLU A 384 -46.54 33.23 19.65
CA GLU A 384 -45.59 32.19 20.10
C GLU A 384 -46.06 30.80 19.69
N LYS A 385 -47.36 30.49 19.85
CA LYS A 385 -47.97 29.23 19.39
C LYS A 385 -47.76 29.01 17.89
N GLU A 386 -47.98 30.02 17.05
CA GLU A 386 -47.76 29.92 15.60
C GLU A 386 -46.29 29.70 15.25
N TYR A 387 -45.37 30.45 15.88
CA TYR A 387 -43.93 30.27 15.72
C TYR A 387 -43.46 28.86 16.13
N LEU A 388 -43.91 28.38 17.29
CA LEU A 388 -43.59 27.03 17.76
C LEU A 388 -44.19 25.95 16.86
N HIS A 389 -45.40 26.15 16.33
CA HIS A 389 -46.02 25.22 15.38
C HIS A 389 -45.21 25.13 14.07
N GLY A 390 -44.85 26.27 13.47
CA GLY A 390 -44.01 26.31 12.27
C GLY A 390 -42.60 25.76 12.48
N ARG A 391 -42.04 25.90 13.70
CA ARG A 391 -40.78 25.25 14.10
C ARG A 391 -40.94 23.73 14.22
N LEU A 392 -42.01 23.25 14.85
CA LEU A 392 -42.32 21.82 14.98
C LEU A 392 -42.55 21.16 13.61
N GLU A 393 -43.22 21.84 12.68
CA GLU A 393 -43.44 21.32 11.32
C GLU A 393 -42.12 21.16 10.54
N LYS A 394 -41.20 22.14 10.65
CA LYS A 394 -39.84 22.04 10.08
C LYS A 394 -39.03 20.91 10.71
N MET A 395 -39.09 20.75 12.03
CA MET A 395 -38.42 19.63 12.72
C MET A 395 -38.99 18.27 12.30
N ARG A 396 -40.32 18.16 12.13
CA ARG A 396 -40.97 16.93 11.64
C ARG A 396 -40.48 16.56 10.24
N LYS A 397 -40.56 17.50 9.29
CA LYS A 397 -40.07 17.31 7.91
C LYS A 397 -38.60 16.86 7.89
N ARG A 398 -37.76 17.44 8.75
CA ARG A 398 -36.37 17.01 8.87
C ARG A 398 -36.20 15.62 9.50
N ASN A 399 -37.08 15.19 10.39
CA ASN A 399 -37.11 13.81 10.88
C ASN A 399 -37.52 12.84 9.78
N ASP A 400 -38.59 13.16 9.03
CA ASP A 400 -39.10 12.36 7.91
C ASP A 400 -38.03 12.18 6.82
N GLU A 401 -37.20 13.21 6.55
CA GLU A 401 -36.02 13.14 5.68
C GLU A 401 -34.94 12.18 6.20
N LEU A 402 -34.64 12.21 7.51
CA LEU A 402 -33.61 11.38 8.14
C LEU A 402 -34.05 9.92 8.22
N ASP A 403 -35.31 9.65 8.56
CA ASP A 403 -35.88 8.30 8.56
C ASP A 403 -35.82 7.67 7.15
N GLN A 404 -36.10 8.46 6.11
CA GLN A 404 -35.92 8.02 4.72
C GLN A 404 -34.46 7.71 4.38
N GLN A 405 -33.50 8.50 4.87
CA GLN A 405 -32.06 8.22 4.68
C GLN A 405 -31.65 6.93 5.41
N CYS A 406 -32.10 6.72 6.66
CA CYS A 406 -31.88 5.48 7.40
C CYS A 406 -32.45 4.26 6.67
N ILE A 407 -33.66 4.34 6.11
CA ILE A 407 -34.26 3.27 5.28
C ILE A 407 -33.44 3.01 4.01
N GLN A 408 -32.95 4.06 3.34
CA GLN A 408 -32.10 3.93 2.14
C GLN A 408 -30.73 3.29 2.47
N HIS A 409 -30.11 3.67 3.59
CA HIS A 409 -28.87 3.09 4.08
C HIS A 409 -29.07 1.61 4.46
N GLY A 410 -30.14 1.26 5.16
CA GLY A 410 -30.50 -0.15 5.44
C GLY A 410 -30.63 -0.99 4.17
N ARG A 411 -31.33 -0.46 3.14
CA ARG A 411 -31.43 -1.09 1.81
C ARG A 411 -30.09 -1.16 1.06
N MET A 412 -29.11 -0.31 1.39
CA MET A 412 -27.74 -0.39 0.85
C MET A 412 -26.95 -1.48 1.57
N HIS A 413 -26.99 -1.52 2.91
CA HIS A 413 -26.29 -2.54 3.71
C HIS A 413 -26.76 -3.96 3.41
N GLU A 414 -28.06 -4.23 3.26
CA GLU A 414 -28.54 -5.57 2.87
C GLU A 414 -28.05 -5.99 1.47
N ARG A 415 -27.99 -5.07 0.49
CA ARG A 415 -27.37 -5.34 -0.82
C ARG A 415 -25.88 -5.64 -0.72
N MET A 416 -25.15 -4.90 0.11
CA MET A 416 -23.72 -5.12 0.36
C MET A 416 -23.48 -6.48 1.04
N LYS A 417 -24.28 -6.82 2.05
CA LYS A 417 -24.29 -8.10 2.77
C LYS A 417 -24.58 -9.28 1.84
N SER A 418 -25.59 -9.18 0.96
CA SER A 418 -25.85 -10.18 -0.07
C SER A 418 -24.65 -10.36 -1.01
N ARG A 419 -23.99 -9.28 -1.43
CA ARG A 419 -22.79 -9.35 -2.28
C ARG A 419 -21.59 -9.97 -1.56
N LEU A 420 -21.40 -9.69 -0.28
CA LEU A 420 -20.36 -10.32 0.54
C LEU A 420 -20.60 -11.83 0.68
N GLN A 421 -21.84 -12.27 0.90
CA GLN A 421 -22.20 -13.69 0.93
C GLN A 421 -21.96 -14.40 -0.41
N GLN A 422 -22.18 -13.72 -1.54
CA GLN A 422 -21.84 -14.24 -2.87
C GLN A 422 -20.32 -14.38 -3.07
N LEU A 423 -19.53 -13.39 -2.62
CA LEU A 423 -18.07 -13.43 -2.69
C LEU A 423 -17.47 -14.51 -1.79
N ASP A 424 -17.95 -14.64 -0.55
CA ASP A 424 -17.55 -15.69 0.38
C ASP A 424 -17.83 -17.09 -0.20
N LYS A 425 -19.05 -17.32 -0.71
CA LYS A 425 -19.39 -18.59 -1.41
C LYS A 425 -18.49 -18.84 -2.63
N HIS A 426 -18.14 -17.81 -3.39
CA HIS A 426 -17.19 -17.94 -4.50
C HIS A 426 -15.80 -18.37 -3.99
N CYS A 427 -15.25 -17.68 -2.99
CA CYS A 427 -13.96 -18.01 -2.38
C CYS A 427 -13.93 -19.44 -1.82
N GLN A 428 -15.00 -19.87 -1.14
CA GLN A 428 -15.13 -21.25 -0.66
C GLN A 428 -15.13 -22.27 -1.81
N THR A 429 -15.84 -21.98 -2.90
CA THR A 429 -15.88 -22.85 -4.10
C THR A 429 -14.50 -22.94 -4.76
N THR A 430 -13.79 -21.81 -4.91
CA THR A 430 -12.43 -21.79 -5.45
C THR A 430 -11.44 -22.53 -4.54
N ALA A 431 -11.56 -22.39 -3.21
CA ALA A 431 -10.74 -23.12 -2.25
C ALA A 431 -10.96 -24.63 -2.32
N GLN A 432 -12.21 -25.09 -2.47
CA GLN A 432 -12.53 -26.50 -2.70
C GLN A 432 -11.89 -27.03 -4.00
N GLN A 433 -12.03 -26.29 -5.11
CA GLN A 433 -11.40 -26.65 -6.38
C GLN A 433 -9.87 -26.72 -6.29
N LEU A 434 -9.21 -25.82 -5.55
CA LEU A 434 -7.77 -25.88 -5.32
C LEU A 434 -7.37 -27.12 -4.49
N VAL A 435 -8.15 -27.49 -3.47
CA VAL A 435 -7.91 -28.71 -2.68
C VAL A 435 -8.12 -29.98 -3.53
N GLU A 436 -9.13 -30.02 -4.40
CA GLU A 436 -9.33 -31.12 -5.36
C GLU A 436 -8.16 -31.25 -6.35
N LEU A 437 -7.67 -30.13 -6.91
CA LEU A 437 -6.52 -30.12 -7.80
C LEU A 437 -5.23 -30.57 -7.10
N LEU A 438 -4.98 -30.12 -5.86
CA LEU A 438 -3.84 -30.56 -5.05
C LEU A 438 -3.93 -32.07 -4.71
N ASN A 439 -5.11 -32.57 -4.37
CA ASN A 439 -5.32 -34.00 -4.13
C ASN A 439 -5.06 -34.83 -5.40
N LYS A 440 -5.53 -34.37 -6.56
CA LYS A 440 -5.27 -35.02 -7.85
C LYS A 440 -3.79 -34.97 -8.26
N GLN A 441 -3.10 -33.86 -7.99
CA GLN A 441 -1.66 -33.73 -8.19
C GLN A 441 -0.88 -34.72 -7.29
N ASN A 442 -1.29 -34.86 -6.02
CA ASN A 442 -0.70 -35.81 -5.09
C ASN A 442 -0.96 -37.28 -5.48
N GLN A 443 -2.09 -37.60 -6.12
CA GLN A 443 -2.34 -38.92 -6.72
C GLN A 443 -1.38 -39.18 -7.88
N LEU A 444 -1.28 -38.26 -8.84
CA LEU A 444 -0.36 -38.37 -9.99
C LEU A 444 1.11 -38.48 -9.57
N PHE A 445 1.52 -37.81 -8.48
CA PHE A 445 2.87 -37.98 -7.91
C PHE A 445 3.11 -39.39 -7.36
N LYS A 446 2.11 -40.00 -6.69
CA LYS A 446 2.20 -41.39 -6.19
C LYS A 446 2.23 -42.40 -7.33
N GLU A 447 1.36 -42.24 -8.32
CA GLU A 447 1.35 -43.06 -9.54
C GLU A 447 2.70 -43.00 -10.27
N LYS A 448 3.25 -41.79 -10.45
CA LYS A 448 4.59 -41.60 -11.02
C LYS A 448 5.68 -42.28 -10.19
N HIS A 449 5.59 -42.24 -8.86
CA HIS A 449 6.58 -42.88 -7.99
C HIS A 449 6.54 -44.41 -8.14
N LEU A 450 5.36 -45.01 -8.10
CA LEU A 450 5.16 -46.46 -8.31
C LEU A 450 5.65 -46.91 -9.69
N LEU A 451 5.30 -46.16 -10.75
CA LEU A 451 5.81 -46.43 -12.11
C LEU A 451 7.34 -46.28 -12.20
N THR A 452 7.95 -45.42 -11.39
CA THR A 452 9.42 -45.26 -11.35
C THR A 452 10.07 -46.46 -10.65
N GLU A 453 9.47 -46.97 -9.58
CA GLU A 453 9.91 -48.19 -8.88
C GLU A 453 9.74 -49.43 -9.76
N GLU A 454 8.62 -49.56 -10.47
CA GLU A 454 8.36 -50.65 -11.42
C GLU A 454 9.35 -50.63 -12.60
N VAL A 455 9.64 -49.45 -13.16
CA VAL A 455 10.69 -49.29 -14.19
C VAL A 455 12.10 -49.57 -13.66
N GLN A 456 12.37 -49.35 -12.37
CA GLN A 456 13.65 -49.76 -11.76
C GLN A 456 13.72 -51.27 -11.59
N PHE A 457 12.65 -51.90 -11.07
CA PHE A 457 12.55 -53.36 -10.91
C PHE A 457 12.72 -54.09 -12.25
N LEU A 458 12.04 -53.64 -13.30
CA LEU A 458 12.15 -54.18 -14.67
C LEU A 458 13.50 -53.92 -15.36
N ARG A 459 14.40 -53.12 -14.75
CA ARG A 459 15.80 -52.93 -15.21
C ARG A 459 16.80 -53.76 -14.41
N THR A 460 16.36 -54.43 -13.35
CA THR A 460 17.18 -55.31 -12.49
C THR A 460 16.90 -56.80 -12.72
N GLN A 461 16.20 -57.12 -13.81
CA GLN A 461 15.82 -58.46 -14.25
C GLN A 461 16.34 -58.71 -15.67
#